data_AF-A0A1H6WSM3-F1
#
_entry.id   AF-A0A1H6WSM3-F1
#
_cell.length_a   1.000
_cell.length_b   1.000
_cell.length_c   1.000
_cell.angle_alpha   90.00
_cell.angle_beta   90.00
_cell.angle_gamma   90.00
#
_symmetry.space_group_name_H-M   'P 1'
#
loop_
_entity.id
_entity.type
_entity.pdbx_description
1 polymer ?
#
loop_
_entity_poly.entity_id
_entity_poly.type
_entity_poly.pdbx_seq_one_letter_code
_entity_poly.pdbx_strand_id
1 'polypeptide(L)'
;MPDFPSRGLYAITDGPRTDLQHVVQEALAGGVRLLQYRDLGDDHPRRRAEAEAIKRLCDERGVPLLINGDAALAQAVGAAGVHLGETAEDLASARGRLGPQAIIGVSCFASLERARAMVVAGATYVSFGAFFPSPTLPDAGLASIDLLRQSAALGVPRVAIGGITPENGAALVDAGADYLAAISAVFGNAAVRAAARRLADLYRFPMSESP
;
A
#
# COMPACT_ATOMS: atom_id res chain seq x y z
N MET A 1 4.12 12.18 16.16
CA MET A 1 3.55 11.42 15.02
C MET A 1 3.72 9.95 15.34
N PRO A 2 2.71 9.09 15.11
CA PRO A 2 2.93 7.67 15.24
C PRO A 2 4.03 7.26 14.25
N ASP A 3 4.86 6.28 14.65
CA ASP A 3 5.96 5.72 13.87
C ASP A 3 5.40 5.10 12.58
N PHE A 4 5.16 5.92 11.55
CA PHE A 4 4.85 5.45 10.22
C PHE A 4 6.17 4.91 9.64
N PRO A 5 6.25 3.63 9.26
CA PRO A 5 7.51 3.06 8.80
C PRO A 5 8.07 3.89 7.64
N SER A 6 9.39 4.07 7.63
CA SER A 6 10.03 5.09 6.78
C SER A 6 10.01 4.74 5.29
N ARG A 7 10.09 3.44 4.95
CA ARG A 7 10.09 2.93 3.57
C ARG A 7 10.02 1.40 3.52
N GLY A 8 9.56 0.83 2.41
CA GLY A 8 9.62 -0.62 2.20
C GLY A 8 8.59 -1.21 1.25
N LEU A 9 8.44 -2.53 1.33
CA LEU A 9 7.39 -3.24 0.61
C LEU A 9 6.02 -2.99 1.26
N TYR A 10 5.07 -2.50 0.46
CA TYR A 10 3.66 -2.42 0.76
C TYR A 10 2.93 -3.56 0.04
N ALA A 11 2.52 -4.61 0.76
CA ALA A 11 1.76 -5.71 0.17
C ALA A 11 0.25 -5.45 0.27
N ILE A 12 -0.48 -5.73 -0.82
CA ILE A 12 -1.94 -5.60 -0.90
C ILE A 12 -2.50 -6.97 -1.28
N THR A 13 -3.39 -7.52 -0.45
CA THR A 13 -3.96 -8.85 -0.69
C THR A 13 -4.89 -8.86 -1.90
N ASP A 14 -5.09 -10.03 -2.50
CA ASP A 14 -6.08 -10.32 -3.54
C ASP A 14 -7.17 -11.27 -3.01
N GLY A 15 -8.11 -10.72 -2.22
CA GLY A 15 -9.28 -11.47 -1.76
C GLY A 15 -10.39 -11.56 -2.82
N PRO A 16 -11.28 -12.56 -2.74
CA PRO A 16 -11.33 -13.65 -1.74
C PRO A 16 -10.32 -14.77 -2.03
N ARG A 17 -9.72 -15.36 -0.98
CA ARG A 17 -8.82 -16.51 -1.11
C ARG A 17 -8.83 -17.41 0.12
N THR A 18 -8.83 -18.73 -0.08
CA THR A 18 -8.95 -19.72 0.99
C THR A 18 -7.69 -19.88 1.84
N ASP A 19 -6.53 -19.55 1.28
CA ASP A 19 -5.21 -19.64 1.90
C ASP A 19 -4.69 -18.29 2.44
N LEU A 20 -5.58 -17.29 2.57
CA LEU A 20 -5.23 -15.89 2.87
C LEU A 20 -4.27 -15.75 4.07
N GLN A 21 -4.59 -16.41 5.19
CA GLN A 21 -3.78 -16.31 6.40
C GLN A 21 -2.37 -16.84 6.17
N HIS A 22 -2.25 -17.98 5.47
CA HIS A 22 -0.96 -18.60 5.18
C HIS A 22 -0.09 -17.69 4.29
N VAL A 23 -0.64 -17.17 3.19
CA VAL A 23 0.16 -16.31 2.32
C VAL A 23 0.50 -14.96 2.94
N VAL A 24 -0.35 -14.43 3.81
CA VAL A 24 -0.05 -13.20 4.57
C VAL A 24 1.09 -13.47 5.55
N GLN A 25 1.08 -14.61 6.25
CA GLN A 25 2.21 -15.01 7.11
C GLN A 25 3.52 -15.10 6.32
N GLU A 26 3.49 -15.71 5.14
CA GLU A 26 4.66 -15.84 4.26
C GLU A 26 5.14 -14.48 3.75
N ALA A 27 4.22 -13.59 3.34
CA ALA A 27 4.56 -12.25 2.87
C ALA A 27 5.19 -11.40 4.00
N LEU A 28 4.61 -11.45 5.20
CA LEU A 28 5.16 -10.79 6.39
C LEU A 28 6.56 -11.32 6.73
N ALA A 29 6.78 -12.64 6.70
CA ALA A 29 8.10 -13.24 6.87
C ALA A 29 9.10 -12.81 5.77
N GLY A 30 8.61 -12.47 4.59
CA GLY A 30 9.38 -11.92 3.46
C GLY A 30 9.85 -10.48 3.66
N GLY A 31 9.32 -9.74 4.64
CA GLY A 31 9.77 -8.38 4.96
C GLY A 31 8.82 -7.26 4.52
N VAL A 32 7.52 -7.54 4.38
CA VAL A 32 6.48 -6.52 4.24
C VAL A 32 6.55 -5.51 5.39
N ARG A 33 6.41 -4.22 5.09
CA ARG A 33 6.42 -3.12 6.05
C ARG A 33 5.09 -2.40 6.20
N LEU A 34 4.18 -2.59 5.24
CA LEU A 34 2.81 -2.13 5.29
C LEU A 34 1.93 -3.19 4.60
N LEU A 35 0.81 -3.57 5.21
CA LEU A 35 -0.11 -4.53 4.62
C LEU A 35 -1.48 -3.87 4.43
N GLN A 36 -2.11 -4.07 3.28
CA GLN A 36 -3.52 -3.72 3.06
C GLN A 36 -4.32 -4.99 2.81
N TYR A 37 -5.36 -5.18 3.61
CA TYR A 37 -6.41 -6.13 3.31
C TYR A 37 -7.36 -5.53 2.26
N ARG A 38 -7.41 -6.19 1.10
CA ARG A 38 -8.29 -5.84 -0.02
C ARG A 38 -9.09 -7.07 -0.44
N ASP A 39 -10.40 -6.93 -0.33
CA ASP A 39 -11.42 -7.84 -0.83
C ASP A 39 -12.58 -6.96 -1.32
N LEU A 40 -12.98 -7.12 -2.58
CA LEU A 40 -14.03 -6.33 -3.22
C LEU A 40 -15.42 -6.99 -3.12
N GLY A 41 -15.52 -8.13 -2.42
CA GLY A 41 -16.78 -8.82 -2.18
C GLY A 41 -17.66 -8.14 -1.14
N ASP A 42 -18.91 -8.59 -1.09
CA ASP A 42 -19.99 -8.11 -0.23
C ASP A 42 -20.27 -9.03 0.98
N ASP A 43 -19.54 -10.13 1.12
CA ASP A 43 -19.59 -11.01 2.29
C ASP A 43 -18.92 -10.35 3.52
N HIS A 44 -19.66 -9.46 4.18
CA HIS A 44 -19.18 -8.72 5.34
C HIS A 44 -18.74 -9.60 6.52
N PRO A 45 -19.47 -10.68 6.91
CA PRO A 45 -19.02 -11.58 7.97
C PRO A 45 -17.67 -12.23 7.68
N ARG A 46 -17.47 -12.77 6.46
CA ARG A 46 -16.19 -13.35 6.07
C ARG A 46 -15.08 -12.30 6.05
N ARG A 47 -15.33 -11.15 5.43
CA ARG A 47 -14.35 -10.05 5.34
C ARG A 47 -13.88 -9.58 6.72
N ARG A 48 -14.80 -9.49 7.67
CA ARG A 48 -14.48 -9.17 9.06
C ARG A 48 -13.60 -10.23 9.72
N ALA A 49 -13.97 -11.51 9.62
CA ALA A 49 -13.20 -12.60 10.20
C ALA A 49 -11.78 -12.70 9.62
N GLU A 50 -11.64 -12.50 8.31
CA GLU A 50 -10.35 -12.44 7.61
C GLU A 50 -9.51 -11.25 8.09
N ALA A 51 -10.09 -10.05 8.13
CA ALA A 51 -9.39 -8.84 8.55
C ALA A 51 -8.93 -8.92 10.02
N GLU A 52 -9.75 -9.48 10.91
CA GLU A 52 -9.37 -9.72 12.32
C GLU A 52 -8.21 -10.72 12.44
N ALA A 53 -8.20 -11.77 11.63
CA ALA A 53 -7.10 -12.73 11.60
C ALA A 53 -5.80 -12.12 11.08
N ILE A 54 -5.88 -11.35 9.99
CA ILE A 54 -4.73 -10.64 9.43
C ILE A 54 -4.19 -9.61 10.42
N LYS A 55 -5.08 -8.88 11.12
CA LYS A 55 -4.69 -7.88 12.12
C LYS A 55 -3.80 -8.49 13.20
N ARG A 56 -4.15 -9.68 13.73
CA ARG A 56 -3.32 -10.39 14.72
C ARG A 56 -1.92 -10.71 14.17
N LEU A 57 -1.83 -11.22 12.94
CA LEU A 57 -0.54 -11.54 12.31
C LEU A 57 0.35 -10.31 12.11
N CYS A 58 -0.28 -9.19 11.76
CA CYS A 58 0.35 -7.89 11.60
C CYS A 58 0.88 -7.35 12.94
N ASP A 59 0.08 -7.41 14.00
CA ASP A 59 0.44 -6.94 15.34
C ASP A 59 1.63 -7.71 15.92
N GLU A 60 1.65 -9.04 15.76
CA GLU A 60 2.77 -9.90 16.18
C GLU A 60 4.12 -9.47 15.57
N ARG A 61 4.10 -8.76 14.44
CA ARG A 61 5.29 -8.35 13.69
C ARG A 61 5.48 -6.84 13.64
N GLY A 62 4.62 -6.07 14.31
CA GLY A 62 4.66 -4.60 14.28
C GLY A 62 4.44 -4.01 12.88
N VAL A 63 3.71 -4.71 12.00
CA VAL A 63 3.39 -4.23 10.65
C VAL A 63 2.00 -3.59 10.67
N PRO A 64 1.82 -2.32 10.26
CA PRO A 64 0.50 -1.71 10.21
C PRO A 64 -0.41 -2.41 9.18
N LEU A 65 -1.66 -2.67 9.58
CA LEU A 65 -2.73 -3.13 8.69
C LEU A 65 -3.60 -1.95 8.26
N LEU A 66 -3.81 -1.80 6.95
CA LEU A 66 -4.82 -0.93 6.36
C LEU A 66 -5.96 -1.76 5.77
N ILE A 67 -7.17 -1.20 5.76
CA ILE A 67 -8.31 -1.77 5.03
C ILE A 67 -8.53 -0.98 3.74
N ASN A 68 -8.86 -1.67 2.64
CA ASN A 68 -9.21 -1.01 1.39
C ASN A 68 -10.64 -0.45 1.44
N GLY A 69 -10.79 0.87 1.27
CA GLY A 69 -12.07 1.57 1.06
C GLY A 69 -13.05 1.59 2.23
N ASP A 70 -12.91 0.69 3.20
CA ASP A 70 -13.92 0.45 4.22
C ASP A 70 -13.46 0.92 5.60
N ALA A 71 -13.70 2.20 5.88
CA ALA A 71 -13.35 2.80 7.18
C ALA A 71 -14.17 2.23 8.34
N ALA A 72 -15.38 1.69 8.10
CA ALA A 72 -16.17 1.06 9.14
C ALA A 72 -15.56 -0.29 9.55
N LEU A 73 -15.13 -1.10 8.58
CA LEU A 73 -14.40 -2.33 8.84
C LEU A 73 -13.06 -2.05 9.53
N ALA A 74 -12.32 -1.03 9.07
CA ALA A 74 -11.07 -0.60 9.72
C ALA A 74 -11.26 -0.30 11.21
N GLN A 75 -12.32 0.45 11.55
CA GLN A 75 -12.68 0.74 12.93
C GLN A 75 -13.03 -0.54 13.70
N ALA A 76 -13.87 -1.41 13.12
CA ALA A 76 -14.39 -2.61 13.77
C ALA A 76 -13.27 -3.61 14.14
N VAL A 77 -12.22 -3.70 13.34
CA VAL A 77 -11.09 -4.61 13.57
C VAL A 77 -9.89 -3.93 14.22
N GLY A 78 -9.99 -2.63 14.53
CA GLY A 78 -8.90 -1.85 15.11
C GLY A 78 -7.68 -1.71 14.19
N ALA A 79 -7.88 -1.68 12.87
CA ALA A 79 -6.81 -1.49 11.88
C ALA A 79 -6.11 -0.14 12.07
N ALA A 80 -4.87 -0.02 11.58
CA ALA A 80 -4.10 1.22 11.67
C ALA A 80 -4.67 2.34 10.79
N GLY A 81 -5.50 1.98 9.80
CA GLY A 81 -6.26 2.93 9.01
C GLY A 81 -6.83 2.35 7.73
N VAL A 82 -6.96 3.19 6.71
CA VAL A 82 -7.67 2.88 5.45
C VAL A 82 -6.92 3.44 4.24
N HIS A 83 -7.04 2.77 3.11
CA HIS A 83 -6.64 3.32 1.81
C HIS A 83 -7.89 3.63 0.97
N LEU A 84 -7.99 4.84 0.43
CA LEU A 84 -9.16 5.35 -0.29
C LEU A 84 -8.85 5.61 -1.76
N GLY A 85 -9.81 5.33 -2.63
CA GLY A 85 -9.74 5.64 -4.07
C GLY A 85 -10.35 6.99 -4.46
N GLU A 86 -11.02 7.67 -3.52
CA GLU A 86 -12.14 8.57 -3.84
C GLU A 86 -11.86 10.05 -3.52
N THR A 87 -12.74 10.73 -2.81
CA THR A 87 -12.80 12.20 -2.72
C THR A 87 -12.18 12.74 -1.42
N ALA A 88 -12.11 14.08 -1.29
CA ALA A 88 -11.66 14.72 -0.05
C ALA A 88 -12.70 14.53 1.08
N GLU A 89 -13.97 14.42 0.71
CA GLU A 89 -15.09 14.16 1.61
C GLU A 89 -14.94 12.79 2.28
N ASP A 90 -14.53 11.77 1.52
CA ASP A 90 -14.29 10.43 2.03
C ASP A 90 -13.13 10.39 3.02
N LEU A 91 -12.08 11.17 2.73
CA LEU A 91 -10.95 11.35 3.65
C LEU A 91 -11.42 11.98 4.96
N ALA A 92 -12.17 13.08 4.90
CA ALA A 92 -12.68 13.77 6.08
C ALA A 92 -13.60 12.86 6.90
N SER A 93 -14.48 12.10 6.24
CA SER A 93 -15.36 11.11 6.87
C SER A 93 -14.57 10.00 7.56
N ALA A 94 -13.59 9.42 6.86
CA ALA A 94 -12.71 8.40 7.43
C ALA A 94 -11.90 8.94 8.62
N ARG A 95 -11.40 10.18 8.53
CA ARG A 95 -10.68 10.87 9.61
C ARG A 95 -11.57 11.09 10.84
N GLY A 96 -12.81 11.51 10.64
CA GLY A 96 -13.80 11.68 11.72
C GLY A 96 -14.13 10.36 12.41
N ARG A 97 -14.21 9.27 11.64
CA ARG A 97 -14.51 7.92 12.16
C ARG A 97 -13.33 7.27 12.89
N LEU A 98 -12.14 7.31 12.29
CA LEU A 98 -10.96 6.57 12.76
C LEU A 98 -10.09 7.38 13.71
N GLY A 99 -10.30 8.70 13.77
CA GLY A 99 -9.57 9.61 14.64
C GLY A 99 -8.29 10.19 14.04
N PRO A 100 -7.65 11.12 14.76
CA PRO A 100 -6.55 11.93 14.24
C PRO A 100 -5.26 11.13 13.98
N GLN A 101 -5.10 9.96 14.60
CA GLN A 101 -3.89 9.13 14.48
C GLN A 101 -3.97 8.08 13.36
N ALA A 102 -5.14 7.91 12.73
CA ALA A 102 -5.31 6.90 11.69
C ALA A 102 -4.43 7.18 10.46
N ILE A 103 -3.90 6.13 9.85
CA ILE A 103 -3.18 6.22 8.58
C ILE A 103 -4.21 6.24 7.46
N ILE A 104 -4.33 7.36 6.74
CA ILE A 104 -5.28 7.47 5.62
C ILE A 104 -4.50 7.74 4.34
N GLY A 105 -4.45 6.73 3.47
CA GLY A 105 -3.82 6.83 2.15
C GLY A 105 -4.82 7.13 1.05
N VAL A 106 -4.39 7.84 0.02
CA VAL A 106 -5.27 8.15 -1.13
C VAL A 106 -4.60 7.85 -2.47
N SER A 107 -5.35 7.20 -3.36
CA SER A 107 -4.98 7.03 -4.76
C SER A 107 -5.06 8.35 -5.53
N CYS A 108 -3.90 8.78 -6.03
CA CYS A 108 -3.72 10.01 -6.81
C CYS A 108 -3.47 9.76 -8.30
N PHE A 109 -3.39 8.48 -8.70
CA PHE A 109 -3.19 8.04 -10.09
C PHE A 109 -1.95 8.70 -10.70
N ALA A 110 -2.03 9.22 -11.93
CA ALA A 110 -0.95 9.97 -12.58
C ALA A 110 -1.04 11.49 -12.37
N SER A 111 -1.68 11.99 -11.29
CA SER A 111 -1.95 13.42 -11.09
C SER A 111 -1.24 14.02 -9.86
N LEU A 112 -0.28 14.92 -10.10
CA LEU A 112 0.37 15.70 -9.05
C LEU A 112 -0.58 16.71 -8.40
N GLU A 113 -1.49 17.29 -9.18
CA GLU A 113 -2.48 18.26 -8.68
C GLU A 113 -3.42 17.60 -7.67
N ARG A 114 -3.92 16.41 -8.00
CA ARG A 114 -4.74 15.62 -7.08
C ARG A 114 -3.98 15.29 -5.80
N ALA A 115 -2.71 14.89 -5.90
CA ALA A 115 -1.89 14.62 -4.72
C ALA A 115 -1.74 15.85 -3.83
N ARG A 116 -1.52 17.03 -4.40
CA ARG A 116 -1.49 18.30 -3.63
C ARG A 116 -2.80 18.53 -2.88
N ALA A 117 -3.93 18.39 -3.56
CA ALA A 117 -5.25 18.56 -2.95
C ALA A 117 -5.49 17.57 -1.80
N MET A 118 -5.14 16.29 -1.97
CA MET A 118 -5.33 15.27 -0.93
C MET A 118 -4.41 15.47 0.27
N VAL A 119 -3.19 15.95 0.06
CA VAL A 119 -2.28 16.31 1.17
C VAL A 119 -2.84 17.48 1.97
N VAL A 120 -3.34 18.53 1.30
CA VAL A 120 -4.02 19.66 1.97
C VAL A 120 -5.25 19.18 2.74
N ALA A 121 -5.99 18.21 2.21
CA ALA A 121 -7.14 17.61 2.90
C ALA A 121 -6.76 16.71 4.09
N GLY A 122 -5.47 16.42 4.31
CA GLY A 122 -4.97 15.67 5.47
C GLY A 122 -4.66 14.19 5.22
N ALA A 123 -4.32 13.83 3.98
CA ALA A 123 -3.83 12.49 3.65
C ALA A 123 -2.51 12.22 4.35
N THR A 124 -2.37 11.01 4.92
CA THR A 124 -1.14 10.56 5.56
C THR A 124 -0.07 10.19 4.53
N TYR A 125 -0.49 9.65 3.38
CA TYR A 125 0.37 9.36 2.23
C TYR A 125 -0.44 9.40 0.93
N VAL A 126 0.26 9.50 -0.19
CA VAL A 126 -0.33 9.45 -1.53
C VAL A 126 0.22 8.27 -2.32
N SER A 127 -0.63 7.64 -3.14
CA SER A 127 -0.19 6.62 -4.11
C SER A 127 -0.32 7.10 -5.54
N PHE A 128 0.70 6.81 -6.33
CA PHE A 128 0.77 7.10 -7.76
C PHE A 128 0.84 5.80 -8.55
N GLY A 129 0.21 5.79 -9.72
CA GLY A 129 0.20 4.62 -10.60
C GLY A 129 -0.90 4.66 -11.66
N ALA A 130 -0.94 3.69 -12.57
CA ALA A 130 0.01 2.57 -12.67
C ALA A 130 1.36 3.02 -13.26
N PHE A 131 2.51 2.54 -12.76
CA PHE A 131 3.82 2.86 -13.36
C PHE A 131 4.22 1.93 -14.50
N PHE A 132 3.75 0.68 -14.45
CA PHE A 132 3.96 -0.31 -15.48
C PHE A 132 2.64 -1.03 -15.81
N PRO A 133 2.51 -1.62 -17.01
CA PRO A 133 1.35 -2.41 -17.37
C PRO A 133 1.07 -3.50 -16.35
N SER A 134 -0.21 -3.68 -15.99
CA SER A 134 -0.60 -4.64 -14.98
C SER A 134 -1.92 -5.31 -15.33
N PRO A 135 -2.05 -6.64 -15.16
CA PRO A 135 -3.32 -7.33 -15.37
C PRO A 135 -4.41 -6.89 -14.36
N THR A 136 -4.04 -6.26 -13.24
CA THR A 136 -4.99 -5.76 -12.23
C THR A 136 -5.41 -4.30 -12.44
N LEU A 137 -4.80 -3.57 -13.38
CA LEU A 137 -5.09 -2.16 -13.70
C LEU A 137 -4.95 -1.91 -15.22
N PRO A 138 -5.82 -2.47 -16.08
CA PRO A 138 -5.65 -2.43 -17.54
C PRO A 138 -5.89 -1.04 -18.17
N ASP A 139 -6.73 -0.20 -17.56
CA ASP A 139 -7.19 1.09 -18.15
C ASP A 139 -6.55 2.34 -17.51
N ALA A 140 -5.58 2.16 -16.62
CA ALA A 140 -4.91 3.28 -15.98
C ALA A 140 -3.82 3.85 -16.91
N GLY A 141 -3.96 5.12 -17.31
CA GLY A 141 -2.87 5.84 -17.96
C GLY A 141 -1.58 5.73 -17.14
N LEU A 142 -0.47 5.38 -17.79
CA LEU A 142 0.78 5.14 -17.09
C LEU A 142 1.33 6.44 -16.48
N ALA A 143 1.64 6.40 -15.19
CA ALA A 143 2.35 7.46 -14.50
C ALA A 143 3.82 7.47 -14.93
N SER A 144 4.37 8.67 -15.18
CA SER A 144 5.81 8.83 -15.39
C SER A 144 6.56 8.72 -14.07
N ILE A 145 7.73 8.08 -14.08
CA ILE A 145 8.65 8.01 -12.93
C ILE A 145 8.99 9.41 -12.40
N ASP A 146 9.06 10.42 -13.27
CA ASP A 146 9.31 11.81 -12.85
C ASP A 146 8.23 12.38 -11.91
N LEU A 147 7.03 11.81 -11.90
CA LEU A 147 5.97 12.18 -10.95
C LEU A 147 6.40 11.96 -9.49
N LEU A 148 7.20 10.93 -9.21
CA LEU A 148 7.74 10.68 -7.87
C LEU A 148 8.74 11.76 -7.46
N ARG A 149 9.58 12.22 -8.41
CA ARG A 149 10.53 13.31 -8.20
C ARG A 149 9.81 14.63 -7.95
N GLN A 150 8.82 14.95 -8.79
CA GLN A 150 8.02 16.18 -8.69
C GLN A 150 7.18 16.24 -7.40
N SER A 151 6.74 15.09 -6.89
CA SER A 151 5.96 15.00 -5.65
C SER A 151 6.80 15.07 -4.37
N ALA A 152 8.13 15.14 -4.46
CA ALA A 152 9.00 15.24 -3.28
C ALA A 152 8.66 16.44 -2.37
N ALA A 153 8.23 17.56 -2.95
CA ALA A 153 7.85 18.76 -2.22
C ALA A 153 6.55 18.63 -1.40
N LEU A 154 5.78 17.53 -1.55
CA LEU A 154 4.55 17.32 -0.80
C LEU A 154 4.79 17.00 0.68
N GLY A 155 5.99 16.54 1.05
CA GLY A 155 6.35 16.28 2.45
C GLY A 155 5.63 15.08 3.09
N VAL A 156 4.91 14.27 2.32
CA VAL A 156 4.28 13.03 2.76
C VAL A 156 4.89 11.82 2.04
N PRO A 157 4.82 10.61 2.61
CA PRO A 157 5.26 9.39 1.95
C PRO A 157 4.58 9.18 0.59
N ARG A 158 5.37 8.70 -0.38
CA ARG A 158 4.94 8.42 -1.75
C ARG A 158 4.94 6.90 -1.98
N VAL A 159 3.79 6.37 -2.33
CA VAL A 159 3.62 4.97 -2.70
C VAL A 159 3.58 4.85 -4.22
N ALA A 160 4.41 3.99 -4.79
CA ALA A 160 4.30 3.63 -6.20
C ALA A 160 3.51 2.32 -6.33
N ILE A 161 2.56 2.26 -7.27
CA ILE A 161 1.76 1.05 -7.55
C ILE A 161 1.61 0.81 -9.06
N GLY A 162 1.35 -0.45 -9.43
CA GLY A 162 0.94 -0.85 -10.78
C GLY A 162 2.08 -1.49 -11.57
N GLY A 163 1.99 -2.81 -11.78
CA GLY A 163 2.91 -3.58 -12.61
C GLY A 163 4.35 -3.70 -12.06
N ILE A 164 4.55 -3.43 -10.78
CA ILE A 164 5.87 -3.42 -10.15
C ILE A 164 6.34 -4.86 -9.90
N THR A 165 7.59 -5.13 -10.29
CA THR A 165 8.31 -6.39 -10.08
C THR A 165 9.71 -6.09 -9.51
N PRO A 166 10.46 -7.10 -9.02
CA PRO A 166 11.85 -6.91 -8.60
C PRO A 166 12.76 -6.32 -9.69
N GLU A 167 12.46 -6.61 -10.96
CA GLU A 167 13.28 -6.21 -12.11
C GLU A 167 13.08 -4.74 -12.49
N ASN A 168 11.92 -4.14 -12.19
CA ASN A 168 11.60 -2.76 -12.56
C ASN A 168 11.44 -1.80 -11.37
N GLY A 169 11.29 -2.33 -10.14
CA GLY A 169 10.98 -1.54 -8.95
C GLY A 169 12.12 -0.62 -8.49
N ALA A 170 13.38 -0.99 -8.78
CA ALA A 170 14.55 -0.19 -8.38
C ALA A 170 14.48 1.26 -8.90
N ALA A 171 14.08 1.45 -10.16
CA ALA A 171 13.96 2.78 -10.76
C ALA A 171 12.94 3.68 -10.05
N LEU A 172 11.90 3.09 -9.43
CA LEU A 172 10.92 3.84 -8.65
C LEU A 172 11.46 4.22 -7.26
N VAL A 173 12.22 3.32 -6.63
CA VAL A 173 12.93 3.61 -5.37
C VAL A 173 13.92 4.75 -5.57
N ASP A 174 14.73 4.69 -6.63
CA ASP A 174 15.71 5.73 -6.98
C ASP A 174 15.04 7.07 -7.30
N ALA A 175 13.81 7.05 -7.84
CA ALA A 175 13.00 8.25 -8.07
C ALA A 175 12.32 8.80 -6.80
N GLY A 176 12.47 8.13 -5.66
CA GLY A 176 11.99 8.58 -4.36
C GLY A 176 10.69 7.92 -3.89
N ALA A 177 10.29 6.75 -4.43
CA ALA A 177 9.18 6.00 -3.86
C ALA A 177 9.55 5.48 -2.46
N ASP A 178 8.85 5.95 -1.44
CA ASP A 178 9.02 5.48 -0.07
C ASP A 178 8.46 4.05 0.08
N TYR A 179 7.42 3.71 -0.68
CA TYR A 179 6.89 2.35 -0.74
C TYR A 179 6.66 1.86 -2.17
N LEU A 180 6.94 0.59 -2.40
CA LEU A 180 6.48 -0.15 -3.56
C LEU A 180 5.26 -0.97 -3.16
N ALA A 181 4.10 -0.65 -3.73
CA ALA A 181 2.88 -1.39 -3.54
C ALA A 181 2.73 -2.51 -4.57
N ALA A 182 2.53 -3.74 -4.08
CA ALA A 182 2.45 -4.93 -4.92
C ALA A 182 1.29 -5.85 -4.50
N ILE A 183 0.60 -6.38 -5.51
CA ILE A 183 -0.45 -7.40 -5.38
C ILE A 183 0.07 -8.71 -5.97
N SER A 184 -0.06 -8.91 -7.28
CA SER A 184 0.25 -10.15 -7.98
C SER A 184 1.73 -10.54 -7.92
N ALA A 185 2.64 -9.55 -7.91
CA ALA A 185 4.07 -9.79 -7.76
C ALA A 185 4.45 -10.45 -6.42
N VAL A 186 3.55 -10.40 -5.41
CA VAL A 186 3.69 -11.12 -4.14
C VAL A 186 2.77 -12.33 -4.11
N PHE A 187 1.46 -12.10 -4.24
CA PHE A 187 0.42 -13.08 -3.95
C PHE A 187 0.06 -14.01 -5.12
N GLY A 188 0.50 -13.68 -6.33
CA GLY A 188 0.40 -14.54 -7.52
C GLY A 188 1.56 -15.54 -7.67
N ASN A 189 2.49 -15.58 -6.71
CA ASN A 189 3.61 -16.50 -6.70
C ASN A 189 3.38 -17.65 -5.71
N ALA A 190 3.72 -18.88 -6.10
CA ALA A 190 3.69 -20.03 -5.18
C ALA A 190 4.66 -19.84 -3.99
N ALA A 191 5.80 -19.18 -4.22
CA ALA A 191 6.80 -18.88 -3.19
C ALA A 191 6.63 -17.44 -2.65
N VAL A 192 5.51 -17.16 -1.99
CA VAL A 192 5.12 -15.81 -1.52
C VAL A 192 6.22 -15.12 -0.70
N ARG A 193 6.83 -15.84 0.26
CA ARG A 193 7.92 -15.31 1.09
C ARG A 193 9.12 -14.85 0.26
N ALA A 194 9.55 -15.65 -0.71
CA ALA A 194 10.67 -15.31 -1.58
C ALA A 194 10.33 -14.12 -2.49
N ALA A 195 9.10 -14.08 -3.01
CA ALA A 195 8.62 -12.97 -3.84
C ALA A 195 8.60 -11.64 -3.06
N ALA A 196 8.04 -11.65 -1.84
CA ALA A 196 8.05 -10.49 -0.95
C ALA A 196 9.49 -10.07 -0.59
N ARG A 197 10.38 -11.03 -0.32
CA ARG A 197 11.79 -10.73 0.00
C ARG A 197 12.50 -9.98 -1.13
N ARG A 198 12.35 -10.42 -2.38
CA ARG A 198 13.00 -9.78 -3.53
C ARG A 198 12.59 -8.30 -3.68
N LEU A 199 11.31 -7.98 -3.48
CA LEU A 199 10.84 -6.60 -3.51
C LEU A 199 11.31 -5.80 -2.29
N ALA A 200 11.30 -6.39 -1.10
CA ALA A 200 11.76 -5.74 0.12
C ALA A 200 13.26 -5.41 0.08
N ASP A 201 14.06 -6.27 -0.55
CA ASP A 201 15.51 -6.09 -0.67
C ASP A 201 15.90 -4.91 -1.58
N LEU A 202 15.01 -4.44 -2.47
CA LEU A 202 15.21 -3.20 -3.25
C LEU A 202 15.42 -1.97 -2.35
N TYR A 203 14.94 -2.01 -1.11
CA TYR A 203 15.15 -0.94 -0.14
C TYR A 203 16.39 -1.11 0.74
N ARG A 204 17.10 -2.24 0.66
CA ARG A 204 18.28 -2.54 1.49
C ARG A 204 19.60 -2.15 0.83
N PHE A 205 19.64 -2.14 -0.50
CA PHE A 205 20.81 -1.72 -1.26
C PHE A 205 20.60 -0.29 -1.74
N PRO A 206 21.34 0.71 -1.25
CA PRO A 206 21.46 1.94 -2.02
C PRO A 206 22.11 1.53 -3.35
N MET A 207 21.49 1.86 -4.48
CA MET A 207 22.20 1.89 -5.74
C MET A 207 23.34 2.88 -5.56
N SER A 208 24.53 2.37 -5.30
CA SER A 208 25.74 3.17 -5.28
C SER A 208 25.86 3.82 -6.65
N GLU A 209 25.73 5.15 -6.70
CA GLU A 209 26.26 5.92 -7.82
C GLU A 209 27.73 5.49 -7.97
N SER A 210 28.02 4.79 -9.06
CA SER A 210 29.40 4.50 -9.46
C SER A 210 29.93 5.73 -10.22
N PRO A 211 31.23 6.02 -10.07
CA PRO A 211 31.82 7.35 -10.23
C PRO A 211 31.83 7.90 -11.66
#